data_AF-A0A920SBW0-F1
#
_entry.id   AF-A0A920SBW0-F1
#
_cell.length_a   1.000
_cell.length_b   1.000
_cell.length_c   1.000
_cell.angle_alpha   90.00
_cell.angle_beta   90.00
_cell.angle_gamma   90.00
#
_symmetry.space_group_name_H-M   'P 1'
#
loop_
_entity.id
_entity.type
_entity.pdbx_description
1 polymer ?
#
loop_
_entity_poly.entity_id
_entity_poly.type
_entity_poly.pdbx_seq_one_letter_code
_entity_poly.pdbx_strand_id
1 'polypeptide(L)' 'MATGLDFLIGCEKSSFRFLAVNYGQLNATWSLPTMVGWPKAKELLYSGREVFADEAYHIGLINHLVPSGELLIGP' A
#
# COMPACT_ATOMS: atom_id res chain seq x y z
N MET A 1 -6.83 5.86 -2.88
CA MET A 1 -7.53 6.18 -1.62
C MET A 1 -6.66 5.87 -0.41
N ALA A 2 -6.12 4.65 -0.28
CA ALA A 2 -5.23 4.28 0.85
C ALA A 2 -4.06 5.25 1.07
N THR A 3 -3.35 5.64 0.01
CA THR A 3 -2.19 6.55 0.08
C THR A 3 -2.49 7.99 0.49
N GLY A 4 -3.77 8.34 0.69
CA GLY A 4 -4.20 9.66 1.16
C GLY A 4 -4.62 9.68 2.63
N LEU A 5 -4.46 8.56 3.35
CA LEU A 5 -4.75 8.46 4.78
C LEU A 5 -3.47 8.69 5.60
N ASP A 6 -3.62 9.20 6.82
CA ASP A 6 -2.49 9.45 7.72
C ASP A 6 -1.87 8.15 8.27
N PHE A 7 -2.71 7.17 8.59
CA PHE A 7 -2.30 5.87 9.10
C PHE A 7 -3.01 4.74 8.36
N LEU A 8 -2.23 3.71 8.03
CA LEU A 8 -2.73 2.48 7.45
C LEU A 8 -2.49 1.33 8.42
N ILE A 9 -3.59 0.71 8.86
CA ILE A 9 -3.58 -0.53 9.64
C ILE A 9 -4.15 -1.62 8.73
N GLY A 10 -3.43 -2.73 8.61
CA GLY A 10 -3.82 -3.86 7.76
C GLY A 10 -3.76 -5.18 8.51
N CYS A 11 -4.22 -6.24 7.85
CA CYS A 11 -4.13 -7.62 8.34
C CYS A 11 -3.58 -8.55 7.26
N GLU A 12 -3.41 -9.83 7.56
CA GLU A 12 -2.87 -10.84 6.64
C GLU A 12 -3.66 -10.97 5.32
N LYS A 13 -4.91 -10.49 5.29
CA LYS A 13 -5.78 -10.48 4.10
C LYS A 13 -5.68 -9.19 3.27
N SER A 14 -4.94 -8.19 3.74
CA SER A 14 -4.78 -6.92 3.04
C SER A 14 -3.92 -7.09 1.80
N SER A 15 -4.36 -6.50 0.68
CA SER A 15 -3.54 -6.38 -0.53
C SER A 15 -3.76 -5.03 -1.22
N PHE A 16 -2.75 -4.60 -1.96
CA PHE A 16 -2.74 -3.30 -2.65
C PHE A 16 -2.32 -3.45 -4.10
N ARG A 17 -2.97 -2.68 -4.97
CA ARG A 17 -2.68 -2.62 -6.40
C ARG A 17 -2.83 -1.20 -6.94
N PHE A 18 -1.90 -0.79 -7.79
CA PHE A 18 -1.91 0.50 -8.48
C PHE A 18 -2.25 0.29 -9.96
N LEU A 19 -3.55 0.09 -10.25
CA LEU A 19 -4.02 -0.37 -11.56
C LEU A 19 -4.05 0.69 -12.67
N ALA A 20 -3.75 1.96 -12.36
CA ALA A 20 -3.79 3.04 -13.35
C ALA A 20 -2.91 2.75 -14.58
N VAL A 21 -1.80 2.02 -14.38
CA VAL A 21 -0.88 1.64 -15.46
C VAL A 21 -1.53 0.80 -16.55
N ASN A 22 -2.54 -0.02 -16.22
CA ASN A 22 -3.27 -0.84 -17.19
C ASN A 22 -4.09 0.00 -18.17
N TYR A 23 -4.36 1.27 -17.83
CA TYR A 23 -5.09 2.22 -18.64
C TYR A 23 -4.18 3.30 -19.22
N GLY A 24 -2.84 3.12 -19.17
CA GLY A 24 -1.86 4.10 -19.65
C GLY A 24 -1.75 5.34 -18.75
N GLN A 25 -2.16 5.26 -17.49
CA GLN A 25 -2.14 6.36 -16.53
C GLN A 25 -1.31 6.01 -15.29
N LEU A 26 -1.07 7.00 -14.43
CA LEU A 26 -0.45 6.80 -13.13
C LEU A 26 -1.24 7.57 -12.06
N ASN A 27 -1.44 6.96 -10.89
CA ASN A 27 -2.06 7.59 -9.74
C ASN A 27 -1.12 7.50 -8.53
N ALA A 28 -1.45 8.21 -7.43
CA ALA A 28 -0.63 8.24 -6.21
C ALA A 28 0.85 8.63 -6.42
N THR A 29 1.17 9.34 -7.51
CA THR A 29 2.55 9.64 -7.93
C THR A 29 3.32 10.51 -6.95
N TRP A 30 2.62 11.31 -6.15
CA TRP A 30 3.18 12.21 -5.15
C TRP A 30 3.03 11.66 -3.72
N SER A 31 1.98 10.89 -3.43
CA SER A 31 1.75 10.33 -2.08
C SER A 31 2.45 8.99 -1.86
N LEU A 32 2.54 8.11 -2.85
CA LEU A 32 3.19 6.81 -2.66
C LEU A 32 4.68 6.92 -2.31
N PRO A 33 5.49 7.77 -2.99
CA PRO A 33 6.92 7.90 -2.66
C PRO A 33 7.21 8.41 -1.25
N THR A 34 6.28 9.16 -0.63
CA THR A 34 6.49 9.66 0.74
C THR A 34 6.29 8.57 1.80
N MET A 35 5.62 7.46 1.45
CA MET A 35 5.47 6.30 2.35
C MET A 35 6.55 5.24 2.12
N VAL A 36 6.74 4.82 0.86
CA VAL A 36 7.58 3.65 0.53
C VAL A 36 8.93 4.00 -0.11
N GLY A 37 9.21 5.29 -0.28
CA GLY A 37 10.37 5.79 -1.00
C GLY A 37 10.24 5.71 -2.53
N TRP A 38 11.06 6.52 -3.22
CA TRP A 38 11.03 6.63 -4.68
C TRP A 38 11.27 5.32 -5.46
N PRO A 39 12.28 4.49 -5.10
CA PRO A 39 12.56 3.27 -5.88
C PRO A 39 11.40 2.29 -5.86
N LYS A 40 10.84 2.02 -4.67
CA LYS A 40 9.72 1.08 -4.51
C LYS A 40 8.44 1.64 -5.12
N ALA A 41 8.17 2.94 -4.96
CA ALA A 41 7.00 3.56 -5.59
C ALA A 41 7.01 3.38 -7.12
N LYS A 42 8.15 3.60 -7.78
CA LYS A 42 8.28 3.38 -9.24
C LYS A 42 8.03 1.93 -9.63
N GLU A 43 8.59 0.98 -8.88
CA GLU A 43 8.36 -0.45 -9.11
C GLU A 43 6.86 -0.78 -9.07
N LEU A 44 6.14 -0.32 -8.04
CA LEU A 44 4.73 -0.60 -7.85
C LEU A 44 3.84 0.10 -8.89
N LEU A 45 4.13 1.36 -9.20
CA LEU A 45 3.38 2.16 -10.15
C LEU A 45 3.53 1.65 -11.59
N TYR A 46 4.71 1.18 -11.98
CA TYR A 46 4.94 0.68 -13.34
C TYR A 46 4.58 -0.79 -13.52
N SER A 47 4.67 -1.61 -12.47
CA SER A 47 4.29 -3.03 -12.58
C SER A 47 2.78 -3.26 -12.43
N GLY A 48 2.08 -2.42 -11.66
CA GLY A 48 0.67 -2.64 -11.32
C GLY A 48 0.43 -3.96 -10.56
N ARG A 49 1.50 -4.58 -10.03
CA ARG A 49 1.43 -5.87 -9.36
C ARG A 49 0.71 -5.76 -8.02
N GLU A 50 0.26 -6.90 -7.54
CA GLU A 50 -0.26 -7.01 -6.20
C GLU A 50 0.85 -7.03 -5.16
N VAL A 51 0.61 -6.30 -4.07
CA VAL A 51 1.45 -6.23 -2.88
C VAL A 51 0.62 -6.75 -1.73
N PHE A 52 1.05 -7.86 -1.14
CA PHE A 52 0.39 -8.46 0.00
C PHE A 52 0.83 -7.81 1.31
N ALA A 53 0.07 -8.09 2.37
CA ALA A 53 0.18 -7.45 3.67
C ALA A 53 1.60 -7.40 4.24
N ASP A 54 2.33 -8.52 4.19
CA ASP A 54 3.70 -8.60 4.71
C ASP A 54 4.64 -7.64 3.98
N GLU A 55 4.64 -7.66 2.65
CA GLU A 55 5.47 -6.73 1.88
C GLU A 55 5.02 -5.28 2.13
N ALA A 56 3.71 -5.02 2.08
CA ALA A 56 3.16 -3.68 2.31
C ALA A 56 3.60 -3.10 3.66
N TYR A 57 3.66 -3.93 4.71
CA TYR A 57 4.20 -3.54 6.01
C TYR A 57 5.71 -3.28 5.95
N HIS A 58 6.50 -4.18 5.36
CA HIS A 58 7.96 -4.04 5.29
C HIS A 58 8.42 -2.83 4.47
N ILE A 59 7.67 -2.44 3.44
CA ILE A 59 8.00 -1.27 2.62
C ILE A 59 7.45 0.04 3.21
N GLY A 60 6.75 0.00 4.34
CA GLY A 60 6.18 1.19 5.00
C GLY A 60 4.85 1.69 4.40
N LEU A 61 4.19 0.90 3.55
CA LEU A 61 2.86 1.22 3.05
C LEU A 61 1.78 1.00 4.12
N ILE A 62 1.96 0.02 4.99
CA ILE A 62 1.15 -0.19 6.20
C ILE A 62 2.00 0.19 7.42
N ASN A 63 1.43 0.93 8.37
CA ASN A 63 2.07 1.29 9.64
C ASN A 63 2.00 0.15 10.68
N HIS A 64 0.88 -0.57 10.72
CA HIS A 64 0.67 -1.69 11.66
C HIS A 64 -0.02 -2.86 10.97
N LEU A 65 0.57 -4.04 11.12
CA LEU A 65 0.01 -5.31 10.67
C LEU A 65 -0.54 -6.07 11.88
N VAL A 66 -1.86 -6.28 11.94
CA VAL A 66 -2.55 -6.96 13.05
C VAL A 66 -3.30 -8.18 12.53
N PRO A 67 -3.57 -9.21 13.37
CA PRO A 67 -4.41 -10.33 12.96
C PRO A 67 -5.79 -9.87 12.50
N SER A 68 -6.38 -10.54 11.50
CA SER A 68 -7.70 -10.16 10.96
C SER A 68 -8.81 -10.10 12.01
N GLY A 69 -8.70 -10.82 13.13
CA GLY A 69 -9.67 -10.75 14.23
C GLY A 69 -9.60 -9.46 15.06
N GLU A 70 -8.48 -8.75 15.00
CA GLU A 70 -8.20 -7.54 15.78
C GLU A 70 -8.31 -6.26 14.94
N LEU A 71 -8.43 -6.36 13.61
CA LEU A 71 -8.41 -5.20 12.71
C LEU A 71 -9.52 -4.16 12.97
N LEU A 72 -10.73 -4.61 13.33
CA LEU A 72 -11.88 -3.73 13.62
C LEU A 72 -12.01 -3.39 15.10
N ILE A 73 -11.27 -4.11 15.94
CA ILE A 73 -11.20 -3.87 17.38
C ILE A 73 -9.94 -3.02 17.54
N GLY A 74 -10.04 -1.76 17.14
CA GLY A 74 -8.92 -0.82 17.30
C GLY A 74 -8.43 -0.81 18.76
N PRO A 75 -7.15 -0.44 18.99
CA PRO A 75 -6.66 -0.22 20.35
C PRO A 75 -7.49 0.81 21.13
#